data_AF-A0A4V6PC33-F1
#
_entry.id   AF-A0A4V6PC33-F1
#
_cell.length_a   1.000
_cell.length_b   1.000
_cell.length_c   1.000
_cell.angle_alpha   90.00
_cell.angle_beta   90.00
_cell.angle_gamma   90.00
#
_symmetry.space_group_name_H-M   'P 1'
#
loop_
_entity.id
_entity.type
_entity.pdbx_description
1 polymer ?
#
loop_
_entity_poly.entity_id
_entity_poly.type
_entity_poly.pdbx_seq_one_letter_code
_entity_poly.pdbx_strand_id
1 'polypeptide(L)'
;MQYLIDTSALVRMVRRQVDPHWSDLAARGLIAICDPVLVETLAIADVKAYDRVEQGLRDLYPWVPVPDDAWQVVRAVRQEPANHSAHRGFPHPRHRAWLRAT
;
A
#
# COMPACT_ATOMS: atom_id res chain seq x y z
N MET A 1 0.52 18.33 1.42
CA MET A 1 0.17 16.90 1.49
C MET A 1 0.15 16.48 2.95
N GLN A 2 -0.87 15.73 3.41
CA GLN A 2 -1.00 15.32 4.82
C GLN A 2 -0.98 13.80 4.99
N TYR A 3 -1.44 13.05 3.97
CA TYR A 3 -1.56 11.60 4.02
C TYR A 3 -0.88 10.95 2.82
N LEU A 4 -0.36 9.74 3.02
CA LEU A 4 0.05 8.82 1.96
C LEU A 4 -0.90 7.63 2.00
N ILE A 5 -1.56 7.34 0.88
CA ILE A 5 -2.55 6.26 0.82
C ILE A 5 -1.87 4.90 0.70
N ASP A 6 -2.32 3.89 1.44
CA ASP A 6 -1.95 2.49 1.20
C ASP A 6 -2.93 1.82 0.22
N THR A 7 -2.51 0.72 -0.41
CA THR A 7 -3.32 -0.01 -1.40
C THR A 7 -4.69 -0.43 -0.84
N SER A 8 -4.77 -0.83 0.43
CA SER A 8 -6.02 -1.27 1.03
C SER A 8 -6.99 -0.10 1.27
N ALA A 9 -6.48 1.08 1.63
CA ALA A 9 -7.28 2.30 1.71
C ALA A 9 -7.76 2.75 0.33
N LEU A 10 -6.88 2.71 -0.68
CA LEU A 10 -7.23 3.05 -2.07
C LEU A 10 -8.35 2.16 -2.60
N VAL A 11 -8.27 0.85 -2.39
CA VAL A 11 -9.33 -0.09 -2.79
C VAL A 11 -10.67 0.25 -2.14
N ARG A 12 -10.68 0.62 -0.86
CA ARG A 12 -11.92 1.01 -0.15
C ARG A 12 -12.45 2.35 -0.65
N MET A 13 -11.59 3.32 -0.96
CA MET A 13 -11.98 4.59 -1.56
C MET A 13 -12.65 4.39 -2.92
N VAL A 14 -12.04 3.61 -3.81
CA VAL A 14 -12.60 3.29 -5.14
C VAL A 14 -13.94 2.57 -5.03
N ARG A 15 -14.08 1.67 -4.05
CA ARG A 15 -15.33 0.95 -3.76
C ARG A 15 -16.37 1.77 -2.99
N ARG A 16 -16.08 3.04 -2.64
CA ARG A 16 -16.93 3.91 -1.81
C ARG A 16 -17.31 3.27 -0.47
N GLN A 17 -16.35 2.56 0.13
CA GLN A 17 -16.47 1.87 1.43
C GLN A 17 -15.89 2.70 2.58
N VAL A 18 -15.68 4.00 2.36
CA VAL A 18 -15.19 4.96 3.37
C VAL A 18 -16.10 6.18 3.39
N ASP A 19 -15.98 6.98 4.45
CA ASP A 19 -16.67 8.26 4.55
C ASP A 19 -16.34 9.17 3.33
N PRO A 20 -17.34 9.83 2.71
CA PRO A 20 -17.13 10.73 1.57
C PRO A 20 -16.10 11.84 1.80
N HIS A 21 -15.87 12.26 3.06
CA HIS A 21 -14.85 13.24 3.41
C HIS A 21 -13.45 12.88 2.89
N TRP A 22 -13.13 11.58 2.76
CA TRP A 22 -11.85 11.13 2.20
C TRP A 22 -11.72 11.45 0.70
N SER A 23 -12.83 11.42 -0.04
CA SER A 23 -12.84 11.86 -1.44
C SER A 23 -12.63 13.37 -1.56
N ASP A 24 -13.19 14.16 -0.64
CA ASP A 24 -12.93 15.61 -0.60
C ASP A 24 -11.45 15.91 -0.30
N LEU A 25 -10.85 15.16 0.62
CA LEU A 25 -9.42 15.27 0.92
C LEU A 25 -8.53 14.94 -0.29
N ALA A 26 -8.88 13.89 -1.04
CA ALA A 26 -8.19 13.53 -2.28
C ALA A 26 -8.33 14.63 -3.33
N ALA A 27 -9.54 15.15 -3.55
CA ALA A 27 -9.80 16.23 -4.52
C ALA A 27 -9.04 17.53 -4.19
N ARG A 28 -8.71 17.76 -2.92
CA ARG A 28 -7.87 18.90 -2.46
C ARG A 28 -6.37 18.62 -2.55
N GLY A 29 -5.94 17.46 -3.06
CA GLY A 29 -4.53 17.08 -3.15
C GLY A 29 -3.87 16.84 -1.80
N LEU A 30 -4.63 16.46 -0.77
CA LEU A 30 -4.10 16.21 0.58
C LEU A 30 -3.68 14.75 0.80
N ILE A 31 -4.06 13.86 -0.11
CA ILE A 31 -3.73 12.44 -0.10
C ILE A 31 -2.78 12.16 -1.27
N ALA A 32 -1.58 11.64 -0.99
CA ALA A 32 -0.56 11.28 -1.97
C ALA A 32 -0.64 9.81 -2.38
N ILE A 33 0.05 9.50 -3.48
CA ILE A 33 0.39 8.13 -3.89
C ILE A 33 1.89 7.99 -4.18
N CYS A 34 2.43 6.78 -4.07
CA CYS A 34 3.82 6.45 -4.41
C CYS A 34 3.89 5.17 -5.26
N ASP A 35 5.07 4.89 -5.84
CA ASP A 35 5.25 3.75 -6.76
C ASP A 35 4.89 2.38 -6.18
N PRO A 36 5.23 2.04 -4.92
CA PRO A 36 4.80 0.77 -4.32
C PRO A 36 3.27 0.56 -4.36
N VAL A 37 2.50 1.61 -4.09
CA VAL A 37 1.03 1.56 -4.10
C VAL A 37 0.50 1.42 -5.52
N LEU A 38 1.12 2.10 -6.49
CA LEU A 38 0.80 1.93 -7.92
C LEU A 38 1.04 0.48 -8.36
N VAL A 39 2.21 -0.07 -8.04
CA VAL A 39 2.57 -1.45 -8.40
C VAL A 39 1.60 -2.47 -7.80
N GLU A 40 1.29 -2.35 -6.51
CA GLU A 40 0.34 -3.25 -5.84
C GLU A 40 -1.07 -3.12 -6.42
N THR A 41 -1.51 -1.90 -6.75
CA THR A 41 -2.83 -1.66 -7.35
C THR A 41 -2.92 -2.25 -8.74
N LEU A 42 -1.89 -2.04 -9.57
CA LEU A 42 -1.83 -2.58 -10.93
C LEU A 42 -1.76 -4.11 -10.92
N ALA A 43 -1.07 -4.73 -9.97
CA ALA A 43 -1.04 -6.19 -9.83
C ALA A 43 -2.42 -6.82 -9.58
N ILE A 44 -3.39 -6.04 -9.08
CA ILE A 44 -4.77 -6.48 -8.83
C ILE A 44 -5.70 -6.08 -10.00
N ALA A 45 -5.26 -5.16 -10.86
CA ALA A 45 -6.04 -4.67 -11.99
C ALA A 45 -6.02 -5.65 -13.18
N ASP A 46 -6.98 -5.49 -14.10
CA ASP A 46 -6.92 -6.17 -15.40
C ASP A 46 -5.80 -5.53 -16.24
N VAL A 47 -4.93 -6.36 -16.83
CA VAL A 47 -3.80 -5.95 -17.69
C VAL A 47 -4.22 -4.94 -18.77
N LYS A 48 -5.42 -5.08 -19.35
CA LYS A 48 -5.91 -4.17 -20.40
C LYS A 48 -6.23 -2.76 -19.88
N ALA A 49 -6.29 -2.59 -18.58
CA ALA A 49 -6.63 -1.33 -17.92
C ALA A 49 -5.42 -0.64 -17.26
N TYR A 50 -4.21 -1.21 -17.33
CA TYR A 50 -3.05 -0.72 -16.58
C TYR A 50 -2.77 0.76 -16.83
N ASP A 51 -2.56 1.16 -18.08
CA ASP A 51 -2.22 2.55 -18.43
C ASP A 51 -3.32 3.52 -17.98
N ARG A 52 -4.59 3.13 -18.17
CA ARG A 52 -5.75 3.95 -17.78
C ARG A 52 -5.83 4.10 -16.26
N VAL A 53 -5.59 3.02 -15.52
CA VAL A 53 -5.64 3.02 -14.06
C VAL A 53 -4.49 3.84 -13.50
N GLU A 54 -3.27 3.63 -13.98
CA GLU A 54 -2.10 4.39 -13.54
C GLU A 54 -2.27 5.89 -13.81
N GLN A 55 -2.69 6.26 -15.03
CA GLN A 55 -2.93 7.65 -15.38
C GLN A 55 -4.02 8.27 -14.51
N GLY A 56 -5.17 7.59 -14.34
CA GLY A 56 -6.25 8.09 -13.50
C GLY A 56 -5.85 8.27 -12.03
N LEU A 57 -4.97 7.40 -11.52
CA LEU A 57 -4.42 7.55 -10.17
C LEU A 57 -3.45 8.72 -10.07
N ARG A 58 -2.57 8.93 -11.07
CA ARG A 58 -1.64 10.06 -11.09
C ARG A 58 -2.33 11.41 -11.30
N ASP A 59 -3.47 11.42 -11.99
CA ASP A 59 -4.28 12.63 -12.18
C ASP A 59 -5.01 13.04 -10.89
N LEU A 60 -5.40 12.07 -10.05
CA LEU A 60 -6.20 12.31 -8.85
C LEU A 60 -5.36 12.51 -7.57
N TYR A 61 -4.22 11.80 -7.47
CA TYR A 61 -3.37 11.82 -6.28
C TYR A 61 -2.00 12.38 -6.64
N PRO A 62 -1.49 13.41 -5.95
CA PRO A 62 -0.16 13.88 -6.24
C PRO A 62 0.86 12.80 -5.88
N TRP A 63 1.79 12.56 -6.80
CA TRP A 63 2.79 11.52 -6.66
C TRP A 63 3.95 11.99 -5.77
N VAL A 64 4.44 11.10 -4.91
CA VAL A 64 5.63 11.34 -4.08
C VAL A 64 6.70 10.28 -4.34
N PRO A 65 7.97 10.69 -4.47
CA PRO A 65 9.07 9.76 -4.67
C PRO A 65 9.30 8.92 -3.41
N VAL A 66 9.71 7.67 -3.61
CA VAL A 66 10.22 6.83 -2.52
C VAL A 66 11.66 7.27 -2.21
N PRO A 67 12.01 7.55 -0.94
CA PRO A 67 13.38 7.87 -0.56
C PRO A 67 14.36 6.74 -0.92
N ASP A 68 15.59 7.09 -1.32
CA ASP A 68 16.61 6.11 -1.71
C ASP A 68 16.99 5.16 -0.57
N ASP A 69 16.89 5.64 0.67
CA ASP A 69 17.17 4.89 1.90
C ASP A 69 15.97 4.09 2.43
N ALA A 70 14.82 4.12 1.75
CA ALA A 70 13.59 3.46 2.20
C ALA A 70 13.80 1.97 2.51
N TRP A 71 14.63 1.27 1.72
CA TRP A 71 14.94 -0.14 1.98
C TRP A 71 15.74 -0.38 3.25
N GLN A 72 16.58 0.58 3.66
CA GLN A 72 17.31 0.51 4.92
C GLN A 72 16.34 0.67 6.09
N VAL A 73 15.43 1.64 6.00
CA VAL A 73 14.36 1.87 6.98
C VAL A 73 13.45 0.64 7.10
N VAL A 74 12.99 0.09 5.97
CA VAL A 74 12.15 -1.12 5.96
C VAL A 74 12.87 -2.31 6.60
N ARG A 75 14.18 -2.49 6.35
CA ARG A 75 14.96 -3.55 7.00
C ARG A 75 15.06 -3.34 8.51
N ALA A 76 15.34 -2.12 8.95
CA ALA A 76 15.41 -1.79 10.37
C ALA A 76 14.06 -2.05 11.07
N VAL A 77 12.96 -1.56 10.49
CA VAL A 77 11.59 -1.76 11.00
C VAL A 77 11.18 -3.24 11.00
N ARG A 78 11.67 -4.07 10.07
CA ARG A 78 11.41 -5.52 10.07
C ARG A 78 12.27 -6.30 11.06
N GLN A 79 13.42 -5.78 11.46
CA GLN A 79 14.32 -6.40 12.43
C GLN A 79 13.95 -6.04 13.88
N GLU A 80 13.31 -4.90 14.10
CA GLU A 80 12.84 -4.44 15.41
C GLU A 80 11.77 -5.36 16.08
N PRO A 81 10.83 -6.01 15.33
CA PRO A 81 9.89 -7.00 15.84
C PRO A 81 10.52 -8.33 16.29
N ALA A 82 11.80 -8.59 16.01
CA ALA A 82 12.50 -9.73 16.59
C ALA A 82 12.73 -9.57 18.10
N ASN A 83 12.75 -8.32 18.62
CA ASN A 83 12.98 -8.03 20.04
C ASN A 83 11.76 -7.45 20.78
N HIS A 84 10.77 -6.89 20.10
CA HIS A 84 9.51 -6.46 20.72
C HIS A 84 8.32 -7.14 20.05
N SER A 85 7.91 -8.27 20.63
CA SER A 85 6.84 -9.12 20.12
C SER A 85 5.47 -8.40 20.08
N ALA A 86 5.15 -7.74 18.97
CA ALA A 86 3.76 -7.50 18.55
C ALA A 86 3.19 -8.69 17.75
N HIS A 87 3.99 -9.73 17.48
CA HIS A 87 3.55 -11.01 16.93
C HIS A 87 2.89 -11.90 18.00
N ARG A 88 1.83 -11.45 18.66
CA ARG A 88 0.81 -12.41 19.15
C ARG A 88 -0.24 -12.57 18.05
N GLY A 89 0.21 -13.14 16.94
CA GLY A 89 -0.68 -13.77 15.99
C GLY A 89 -1.30 -15.00 16.66
N PHE A 90 -2.62 -15.01 16.74
CA PHE A 90 -3.40 -16.21 17.02
C PHE A 90 -2.98 -17.29 16.00
N PRO A 91 -2.54 -18.50 16.41
CA PRO A 91 -2.01 -19.47 15.47
C PRO A 91 -3.15 -20.06 14.63
N HIS A 92 -3.24 -19.64 13.37
CA HIS A 92 -4.04 -20.34 12.36
C HIS A 92 -3.20 -21.50 11.78
N PRO A 93 -3.66 -22.76 11.84
CA PRO A 93 -2.80 -23.92 11.61
C PRO A 93 -2.67 -24.26 10.12
N ARG A 94 -1.97 -23.43 9.32
CA ARG A 94 -1.65 -23.80 7.91
C ARG A 94 -0.28 -23.34 7.37
N HIS A 95 0.66 -22.93 8.22
CA HIS A 95 1.94 -22.35 7.75
C HIS A 95 3.20 -23.23 7.92
N ARG A 96 3.07 -24.56 7.96
CA ARG A 96 4.22 -25.46 8.20
C ARG A 96 4.81 -26.17 6.96
N ALA A 97 4.48 -25.74 5.74
CA ALA A 97 4.92 -26.41 4.51
C ALA A 97 5.99 -25.66 3.69
N TRP A 98 6.31 -24.40 3.97
CA TRP A 98 7.10 -23.57 3.04
C TRP A 98 8.59 -23.39 3.36
N LEU A 99 9.15 -24.08 4.36
CA LEU A 99 10.56 -23.90 4.75
C LEU A 99 11.41 -25.18 4.79
N ARG A 100 11.05 -26.22 4.03
CA ARG A 100 11.98 -27.33 3.74
C ARG A 100 11.85 -27.79 2.30
N ALA A 101 12.62 -27.17 1.43
CA ALA A 101 13.12 -27.78 0.19
C ALA A 101 14.41 -27.02 -0.21
N THR A 102 15.53 -27.46 0.37
CA THR A 102 16.84 -27.47 -0.30
C THR A 102 17.10 -28.89 -0.72
#